data_AF-A0A7C8ET87-F1
#
_entry.id   AF-A0A7C8ET87-F1
#
_cell.length_a   1.000
_cell.length_b   1.000
_cell.length_c   1.000
_cell.angle_alpha   90.00
_cell.angle_beta   90.00
_cell.angle_gamma   90.00
#
_symmetry.space_group_name_H-M   'P 1'
#
loop_
_entity.id
_entity.type
_entity.pdbx_description
1 polymer ?
#
loop_
_entity_poly.entity_id
_entity_poly.type
_entity_poly.pdbx_seq_one_letter_code
_entity_poly.pdbx_strand_id
1 'polypeptide(L)' 'RNKVVPDIEDAMQRIKNYAAPANAMRLDKKTPCVKTSICEECRSLDRICNTWTITEKSFPKGRIKIVLINEDLGL' A
#
# COMPACT_ATOMS: atom_id res chain seq x y z
N ARG A 1 -2.07 -6.78 -12.95
CA ARG A 1 -1.11 -7.82 -12.52
C ARG A 1 -0.03 -7.24 -11.60
N ASN A 2 -0.37 -6.25 -10.78
CA ASN A 2 0.60 -5.36 -10.14
C ASN A 2 0.45 -5.23 -8.62
N LYS A 3 -0.58 -5.84 -7.99
CA LYS A 3 -0.95 -5.61 -6.57
C LYS A 3 -0.93 -6.86 -5.69
N VAL A 4 -0.92 -8.06 -6.28
CA VAL A 4 -0.84 -9.34 -5.56
C VAL A 4 0.62 -9.78 -5.54
N VAL A 5 1.09 -10.24 -4.39
CA VAL A 5 2.47 -10.64 -4.09
C VAL A 5 2.45 -11.97 -3.33
N PRO A 6 3.55 -12.74 -3.30
CA PRO A 6 3.52 -14.11 -2.78
C PRO A 6 3.40 -14.18 -1.25
N ASP A 7 3.93 -13.20 -0.51
CA ASP A 7 3.94 -13.22 0.96
C ASP A 7 3.81 -11.83 1.61
N ILE A 8 3.81 -11.83 2.95
CA ILE A 8 3.64 -10.63 3.78
C ILE A 8 4.84 -9.68 3.66
N GLU A 9 6.06 -10.21 3.59
CA GLU A 9 7.27 -9.39 3.50
C GLU A 9 7.27 -8.65 2.16
N ASP A 10 7.01 -9.37 1.06
CA ASP A 10 6.87 -8.77 -0.27
C ASP A 10 5.72 -7.74 -0.32
N ALA A 11 4.63 -7.95 0.44
CA ALA A 11 3.54 -6.98 0.54
C ALA A 11 3.99 -5.69 1.24
N MET A 12 4.74 -5.81 2.32
CA MET A 12 5.31 -4.67 3.03
C MET A 12 6.34 -3.94 2.15
N GLN A 13 7.24 -4.67 1.48
CA GLN A 13 8.24 -4.09 0.57
C GLN A 13 7.58 -3.37 -0.60
N ARG A 14 6.57 -3.96 -1.24
CA ARG A 14 5.81 -3.30 -2.32
C ARG A 14 5.20 -1.99 -1.84
N ILE A 15 4.63 -1.96 -0.64
CA ILE A 15 4.01 -0.74 -0.09
C ILE A 15 5.07 0.33 0.18
N LYS A 16 6.19 -0.03 0.83
CA LYS A 16 7.26 0.91 1.17
C LYS A 16 8.00 1.45 -0.05
N ASN A 17 8.31 0.59 -1.01
CA ASN A 17 9.22 0.91 -2.11
C ASN A 17 8.49 1.39 -3.38
N TYR A 18 7.17 1.20 -3.45
CA TYR A 18 6.41 1.55 -4.65
C TYR A 18 5.07 2.22 -4.33
N ALA A 19 4.15 1.52 -3.67
CA ALA A 19 2.76 1.96 -3.57
C ALA A 19 2.59 3.26 -2.77
N ALA A 20 3.24 3.38 -1.62
CA ALA A 20 3.15 4.56 -0.77
C ALA A 20 3.90 5.77 -1.34
N PRO A 21 5.16 5.65 -1.82
CA PRO A 21 5.84 6.77 -2.49
C PRO A 21 5.06 7.29 -3.70
N ALA A 22 4.63 6.40 -4.61
CA ALA A 22 3.89 6.80 -5.81
C ALA A 22 2.56 7.48 -5.48
N ASN A 23 1.82 7.00 -4.47
CA ASN A 23 0.59 7.66 -4.03
C ASN A 23 0.84 8.97 -3.29
N ALA A 24 1.90 9.06 -2.48
CA ALA A 24 2.24 10.31 -1.79
C ALA A 24 2.61 11.40 -2.81
N MET A 25 3.32 11.05 -3.88
CA MET A 25 3.64 11.98 -4.99
C MET A 25 2.37 12.41 -5.72
N ARG A 26 1.52 11.45 -6.10
CA ARG A 26 0.23 11.73 -6.78
C ARG A 26 -0.69 12.64 -5.96
N LEU A 27 -0.63 12.55 -4.64
CA LEU A 27 -1.48 13.29 -3.70
C LEU A 27 -0.81 14.56 -3.14
N ASP A 28 0.35 14.95 -3.69
CA ASP A 28 1.13 16.13 -3.27
C ASP A 28 1.37 16.20 -1.75
N LYS A 29 1.79 15.08 -1.15
CA LYS A 29 2.05 14.98 0.31
C LYS A 29 3.42 15.50 0.68
N LYS A 30 3.53 16.14 1.85
CA LYS A 30 4.81 16.62 2.39
C LYS A 30 5.53 15.51 3.17
N THR A 31 5.87 14.45 2.47
CA THR A 31 6.61 13.29 3.02
C THR A 31 7.98 13.16 2.35
N PRO A 32 9.01 12.66 3.05
CA PRO A 32 10.35 12.52 2.48
C PRO A 32 10.37 11.69 1.19
N CYS A 33 9.59 10.60 1.15
CA CYS A 33 9.52 9.69 0.02
C CYS A 33 8.98 10.34 -1.28
N VAL A 34 8.32 11.49 -1.22
CA VAL A 34 7.93 12.26 -2.42
C VAL A 34 9.15 12.84 -3.12
N LYS A 35 10.21 13.16 -2.38
CA LYS A 35 11.46 13.70 -2.94
C LYS A 35 12.48 12.62 -3.23
N THR A 36 12.60 11.65 -2.32
CA THR A 36 13.67 10.65 -2.36
C THR A 36 13.29 9.37 -3.07
N SER A 37 12.00 9.15 -3.36
CA SER A 37 11.41 7.87 -3.82
C SER A 37 11.71 6.65 -2.94
N ILE A 38 12.30 6.86 -1.75
CA ILE A 38 12.71 5.83 -0.81
C ILE A 38 11.92 5.98 0.49
N CYS A 39 11.52 4.86 1.08
CA CYS A 39 10.89 4.88 2.40
C CYS A 39 11.94 5.12 3.49
N GLU A 40 11.78 6.21 4.24
CA GLU A 40 12.65 6.57 5.38
C GLU A 40 11.98 6.27 6.74
N GLU A 41 10.94 5.42 6.77
CA GLU A 41 10.17 5.12 7.99
C GLU A 41 9.68 6.39 8.71
N CYS A 42 9.26 7.38 7.91
CA CYS A 42 9.05 8.73 8.41
C CYS A 42 7.87 8.85 9.41
N ARG A 43 7.92 9.91 10.20
CA ARG A 43 6.85 10.34 11.12
C ARG A 43 6.15 11.64 10.66
N SER A 44 6.17 11.92 9.35
CA SER A 44 5.51 13.11 8.81
C SER A 44 4.00 13.08 9.14
N LEU A 45 3.43 14.23 9.47
CA LEU A 45 1.99 14.38 9.66
C LEU A 45 1.20 14.07 8.37
N ASP A 46 1.85 14.21 7.21
CA ASP A 46 1.28 13.93 5.89
C ASP A 46 1.46 12.46 5.44
N ARG A 47 2.00 11.59 6.31
CA ARG A 47 2.18 10.16 6.02
C ARG A 47 0.84 9.51 5.68
N ILE A 48 0.83 8.68 4.64
CA ILE A 48 -0.37 7.93 4.21
C ILE A 48 -0.31 6.44 4.57
N CYS A 49 0.89 5.86 4.68
CA CYS A 49 1.12 4.45 5.03
C CYS A 49 1.14 4.24 6.56
N ASN A 50 0.05 4.59 7.24
CA ASN A 50 0.00 4.65 8.71
C ASN A 50 -0.29 3.32 9.41
N THR A 51 -0.96 2.39 8.73
CA THR A 51 -1.46 1.17 9.35
C THR A 51 -1.22 -0.03 8.46
N TRP A 52 -0.99 -1.17 9.10
CA TRP A 52 -1.01 -2.49 8.49
C TRP A 52 -2.27 -3.20 8.94
N THR A 53 -2.89 -3.99 8.06
CA THR A 53 -4.09 -4.76 8.39
C THR A 53 -3.97 -6.14 7.80
N ILE A 54 -4.16 -7.15 8.65
CA ILE A 54 -4.24 -8.56 8.26
C ILE A 54 -5.65 -9.03 8.57
N THR A 55 -6.34 -9.58 7.58
CA THR A 55 -7.67 -10.19 7.77
C THR A 55 -7.51 -11.71 7.75
N GLU A 56 -7.52 -12.35 8.93
CA GLU A 56 -7.42 -13.81 9.01
C GLU A 56 -8.74 -14.51 8.68
N LYS A 57 -9.87 -13.92 9.09
CA LYS A 57 -11.21 -14.50 8.90
C LYS A 57 -12.26 -13.43 8.70
N SER A 58 -13.30 -13.76 7.93
CA SER A 58 -14.51 -12.94 7.80
C SER A 58 -15.70 -13.67 8.44
N PHE A 59 -16.26 -13.08 9.50
CA PHE A 59 -17.50 -13.54 10.12
C PHE A 59 -18.42 -12.34 10.42
N PRO A 60 -19.72 -12.37 10.07
CA PRO A 60 -20.45 -13.48 9.46
C PRO A 60 -20.13 -13.64 7.96
N LYS A 61 -20.58 -14.75 7.39
CA LYS A 61 -20.41 -15.06 5.95
C LYS A 61 -20.95 -13.90 5.10
N GLY A 62 -20.20 -13.51 4.08
CA GLY A 62 -20.62 -12.50 3.10
C GLY A 62 -20.30 -11.04 3.44
N ARG A 63 -19.64 -10.76 4.59
CA ARG A 63 -19.25 -9.38 4.97
C ARG A 63 -18.20 -8.78 4.04
N ILE A 64 -17.22 -9.58 3.60
CA ILE A 64 -16.11 -9.11 2.74
C ILE A 64 -16.21 -9.83 1.39
N LYS A 65 -16.10 -9.06 0.31
CA LYS A 65 -15.99 -9.56 -1.07
C LYS A 65 -14.63 -9.10 -1.62
N ILE A 66 -13.86 -10.04 -2.15
CA ILE A 66 -12.58 -9.76 -2.81
C ILE A 66 -12.81 -9.91 -4.33
N VAL A 67 -12.48 -8.86 -5.09
CA VAL A 67 -12.55 -8.87 -6.56
C VAL A 67 -11.12 -8.77 -7.09
N LEU A 68 -10.70 -9.79 -7.83
CA LEU A 68 -9.39 -9.81 -8.48
C LEU A 68 -9.55 -9.51 -9.96
N ILE A 69 -8.83 -8.50 -10.45
CA ILE A 69 -8.84 -8.09 -11.85
C ILE A 69 -7.47 -8.43 -12.45
N ASN A 70 -7.46 -9.21 -13.53
CA ASN A 70 -6.23 -9.66 -14.19
C ASN A 70 -5.71 -8.65 -15.23
N GLU A 71 -5.67 -7.38 -14.85
CA GLU A 71 -5.24 -6.26 -15.69
C GLU A 71 -4.32 -5.32 -14.90
N ASP A 72 -3.52 -4.52 -15.58
CA ASP A 72 -2.63 -3.53 -14.96
C ASP A 72 -3.39 -2.23 -14.71
N LEU A 73 -4.13 -2.20 -13.60
CA LEU A 73 -5.00 -1.09 -13.23
C LEU A 73 -4.53 -0.38 -11.97
N GLY A 74 -4.48 0.96 -12.07
CA GLY A 74 -3.99 1.85 -11.02
C GLY A 74 -2.47 1.78 -10.80
N LEU A 75 -2.00 2.51 -9.79
CA LEU A 75 -0.65 2.43 -9.23
C LEU A 75 -0.57 1.29 -8.19
#